data_AF-A0A8K0G8H9-F1
#
_entry.id   AF-A0A8K0G8H9-F1
#
_cell.length_a   1.000
_cell.length_b   1.000
_cell.length_c   1.000
_cell.angle_alpha   90.00
_cell.angle_beta   90.00
_cell.angle_gamma   90.00
#
_symmetry.space_group_name_H-M   'P 1'
#
loop_
_entity.id
_entity.type
_entity.pdbx_description
1 polymer ?
#
loop_
_entity_poly.entity_id
_entity_poly.type
_entity_poly.pdbx_seq_one_letter_code
_entity_poly.pdbx_strand_id
1 'polypeptide(L)'
;MEYDVSGQLFTVPLENRGYFRGNFTDINLHFKGSLKPTERDGVKYFALDKFKLKSRVGDGYIKMTAKNPREQFAADLITNFFNENPRRVMDALYPYYNDRGADFYRAMIEYGLASVPADELLPQ
;
A
#
# COMPACT_ATOMS: atom_id res chain seq x y z
N MET A 1 3.80 -8.46 9.84
CA MET A 1 5.02 -8.16 9.05
C MET A 1 6.10 -7.72 10.00
N GLU A 2 7.38 -7.98 9.72
CA GLU A 2 8.46 -7.38 10.50
C GLU A 2 8.59 -5.90 10.15
N TYR A 3 8.99 -5.08 11.11
CA TYR A 3 9.36 -3.68 10.88
C TYR A 3 10.73 -3.37 11.44
N ASP A 4 11.41 -2.43 10.80
CA ASP A 4 12.62 -1.75 11.27
C ASP A 4 12.39 -0.26 11.05
N VAL A 5 12.21 0.49 12.14
CA VAL A 5 11.89 1.91 12.10
C VAL A 5 12.98 2.68 12.84
N SER A 6 13.55 3.66 12.15
CA SER A 6 14.43 4.68 12.72
C SER A 6 13.84 6.05 12.38
N GLY A 7 13.71 6.92 13.39
CA GLY A 7 13.17 8.27 13.21
C GLY A 7 12.90 8.98 14.52
N GLN A 8 11.99 9.94 14.48
CA GLN A 8 11.54 10.67 15.66
C GLN A 8 10.03 10.90 15.60
N LEU A 9 9.35 10.69 16.72
CA LEU A 9 7.97 11.13 16.91
C LEU A 9 7.99 12.32 17.87
N PHE A 10 7.73 13.51 17.34
CA PHE A 10 7.97 14.78 18.02
C PHE A 10 9.42 14.90 18.51
N THR A 11 9.66 14.81 19.82
CA THR A 11 10.99 14.87 20.45
C THR A 11 11.52 13.50 20.88
N VAL A 12 10.76 12.42 20.64
CA VAL A 12 11.14 11.07 21.07
C VAL A 12 11.84 10.37 19.90
N PRO A 13 13.15 10.04 20.02
CA PRO A 13 13.81 9.21 19.02
C PRO A 13 13.20 7.81 19.06
N LEU A 14 12.87 7.28 17.88
CA LEU A 14 12.28 5.97 17.70
C LEU A 14 13.27 5.12 16.93
N GLU A 15 13.96 4.23 17.63
CA GLU A 15 14.66 3.10 17.03
C GLU A 15 14.00 1.84 17.56
N ASN A 16 13.28 1.13 16.69
CA ASN A 16 12.53 -0.04 17.11
C ASN A 16 12.42 -1.08 15.99
N ARG A 17 12.62 -2.34 16.38
CA ARG A 17 12.45 -3.50 15.51
C ARG A 17 11.46 -4.46 16.11
N GLY A 18 10.53 -4.94 15.29
CA GLY A 18 9.43 -5.72 15.84
C GLY A 18 8.51 -6.34 14.82
N TYR A 19 7.33 -6.73 15.30
CA TYR A 19 6.21 -7.22 14.52
C TYR A 19 5.11 -6.17 14.47
N PHE A 20 4.67 -5.87 13.26
CA PHE A 20 3.56 -4.99 12.96
C PHE A 20 2.36 -5.81 12.51
N ARG A 21 1.19 -5.52 13.10
CA ARG A 21 -0.12 -5.97 12.64
C ARG A 21 -1.02 -4.77 12.45
N GLY A 22 -1.55 -4.59 11.26
CA GLY A 22 -2.49 -3.51 10.95
C GLY A 22 -3.77 -4.08 10.34
N ASN A 23 -4.89 -3.46 10.67
CA ASN A 23 -6.16 -3.59 9.96
C ASN A 23 -6.53 -2.21 9.43
N PHE A 24 -6.78 -2.08 8.13
CA PHE A 24 -7.13 -0.81 7.50
C PHE A 24 -8.49 -0.97 6.82
N THR A 25 -9.39 -0.05 7.07
CA THR A 25 -10.80 -0.12 6.64
C THR A 25 -11.19 1.14 5.87
N ASP A 26 -12.36 1.09 5.22
CA ASP A 26 -12.91 2.20 4.43
C ASP A 26 -11.94 2.72 3.35
N ILE A 27 -11.25 1.77 2.71
CA ILE A 27 -10.28 2.06 1.68
C ILE A 27 -11.01 2.40 0.38
N ASN A 28 -10.86 3.64 -0.07
CA ASN A 28 -11.39 4.12 -1.33
C ASN A 28 -10.27 4.18 -2.38
N LEU A 29 -10.42 3.41 -3.46
CA LEU A 29 -9.47 3.39 -4.58
C LEU A 29 -10.12 3.99 -5.82
N HIS A 30 -9.47 4.98 -6.40
CA HIS A 30 -9.83 5.59 -7.67
C HIS A 30 -8.67 5.39 -8.64
N PHE A 31 -8.87 4.55 -9.65
CA PHE A 31 -7.90 4.34 -10.71
C PHE A 31 -8.43 4.90 -12.03
N LYS A 32 -7.52 5.41 -12.85
CA LYS A 32 -7.80 5.80 -14.23
C LYS A 32 -6.65 5.35 -15.10
N GLY A 33 -6.96 4.62 -16.17
CA GLY A 33 -5.93 4.15 -17.08
C GLY A 33 -6.46 3.85 -18.48
N SER A 34 -5.53 3.49 -19.36
CA SER A 34 -5.79 3.00 -20.71
C SER A 34 -5.02 1.69 -20.92
N LEU A 35 -5.60 0.83 -21.75
CA LEU A 35 -4.96 -0.38 -22.23
C LEU A 35 -4.53 -0.17 -23.69
N LYS A 36 -3.44 -0.81 -24.09
CA LYS A 36 -3.03 -0.92 -25.49
C LYS A 36 -2.96 -2.40 -25.89
N PRO A 37 -3.37 -2.75 -27.11
CA PRO A 37 -3.18 -4.11 -27.61
C PRO A 37 -1.68 -4.39 -27.75
N THR A 38 -1.27 -5.61 -27.42
CA THR A 38 0.08 -6.13 -27.67
C THR A 38 -0.04 -7.56 -28.18
N GLU A 39 0.91 -7.98 -29.01
CA GLU A 39 0.93 -9.33 -29.56
C GLU A 39 2.14 -10.10 -29.00
N ARG A 40 1.92 -11.36 -28.65
CA ARG A 40 2.98 -12.30 -28.24
C ARG A 40 2.64 -13.65 -28.86
N ASP A 41 3.56 -14.20 -29.65
CA ASP A 41 3.41 -15.52 -30.30
C ASP A 41 2.10 -15.68 -31.10
N GLY A 42 1.66 -14.61 -31.77
CA GLY A 42 0.42 -14.60 -32.56
C GLY A 42 -0.86 -14.42 -31.73
N VAL A 43 -0.76 -14.34 -30.40
CA VAL A 43 -1.90 -14.12 -29.50
C VAL A 43 -1.94 -12.66 -29.06
N LYS A 44 -3.13 -12.05 -29.13
CA LYS A 44 -3.36 -10.67 -28.70
C LYS A 44 -3.66 -10.61 -27.21
N TYR A 45 -2.96 -9.73 -26.52
CA TYR A 45 -3.15 -9.39 -25.12
C TYR A 45 -3.38 -7.89 -24.97
N PHE A 46 -3.76 -7.47 -23.77
CA PHE A 46 -3.69 -6.07 -23.38
C PHE A 46 -2.44 -5.81 -22.55
N ALA A 47 -1.86 -4.63 -22.72
CA ALA A 47 -0.84 -4.09 -21.84
C ALA A 47 -1.35 -2.78 -21.25
N LEU A 48 -0.93 -2.48 -20.02
CA LEU A 48 -1.24 -1.20 -19.39
C LEU A 48 -0.44 -0.08 -20.07
N ASP A 49 -1.11 0.99 -20.45
CA ASP A 49 -0.47 2.17 -21.06
C ASP A 49 -0.37 3.29 -20.00
N LYS A 50 -1.43 4.07 -19.83
CA LYS A 50 -1.50 5.08 -18.78
C LYS A 50 -2.16 4.47 -17.55
N PHE A 51 -1.65 4.83 -16.38
CA PHE A 51 -2.25 4.44 -15.11
C PHE A 51 -2.01 5.54 -14.08
N LYS A 52 -3.09 5.96 -13.43
CA LYS A 52 -3.09 6.86 -12.29
C LYS A 52 -3.93 6.22 -11.20
N LEU A 53 -3.37 6.14 -10.01
CA LEU A 53 -4.06 5.67 -8.82
C LEU A 53 -4.15 6.81 -7.82
N LYS A 54 -5.31 6.95 -7.21
CA LYS A 54 -5.52 7.69 -5.97
C LYS A 54 -6.18 6.75 -4.98
N SER A 55 -5.60 6.63 -3.80
CA SER A 55 -6.14 5.80 -2.74
C SER A 55 -6.34 6.62 -1.48
N ARG A 56 -7.37 6.31 -0.71
CA ARG A 56 -7.59 6.92 0.61
C ARG A 56 -7.97 5.85 1.59
N VAL A 57 -7.28 5.81 2.72
CA VAL A 57 -7.63 4.94 3.84
C VAL A 57 -8.52 5.75 4.79
N GLY A 58 -9.74 5.28 5.03
CA GLY A 58 -10.70 5.99 5.87
C GLY A 58 -10.41 5.81 7.36
N ASP A 59 -10.03 4.60 7.76
CA ASP A 59 -9.75 4.25 9.15
C ASP A 59 -8.74 3.08 9.25
N GLY A 60 -8.22 2.84 10.44
CA GLY A 60 -7.36 1.70 10.70
C GLY A 60 -6.98 1.55 12.16
N TYR A 61 -6.53 0.35 12.49
CA TYR A 61 -6.01 -0.01 13.80
C TYR A 61 -4.70 -0.77 13.63
N ILE A 62 -3.67 -0.35 14.36
CA ILE A 62 -2.37 -1.03 14.37
C ILE A 62 -2.03 -1.57 15.74
N LYS A 63 -1.13 -2.55 15.75
CA LYS A 63 -0.45 -3.06 16.92
C LYS A 63 1.00 -3.35 16.57
N MET A 64 1.91 -2.77 17.36
CA MET A 64 3.34 -3.00 17.24
C MET A 64 3.85 -3.78 18.47
N THR A 65 4.59 -4.85 18.21
CA THR A 65 5.25 -5.65 19.25
C THR A 65 6.75 -5.57 19.01
N ALA A 66 7.51 -4.96 19.92
CA ALA A 66 8.96 -4.89 19.82
C ALA A 66 9.58 -6.29 20.01
N LYS A 67 10.68 -6.57 19.31
CA LYS A 67 11.49 -7.78 19.55
C LYS A 67 12.21 -7.70 20.90
N ASN A 68 12.62 -6.50 21.31
CA ASN A 68 13.24 -6.23 22.60
C ASN A 68 12.20 -5.61 23.57
N PRO A 69 11.91 -6.22 24.72
CA PRO A 69 10.96 -5.67 25.69
C PRO A 69 11.28 -4.24 26.17
N ARG A 70 12.56 -3.84 26.18
CA ARG A 70 12.97 -2.47 26.56
C ARG A 70 12.51 -1.41 25.57
N GLU A 71 12.27 -1.79 24.32
CA GLU A 71 11.81 -0.92 23.24
C GLU A 71 10.28 -0.90 23.12
N GLN A 72 9.55 -1.76 23.85
CA GLN A 72 8.09 -1.87 23.73
C GLN A 72 7.38 -0.55 24.02
N PHE A 73 7.88 0.25 24.97
CA PHE A 73 7.32 1.57 25.25
C PHE A 73 7.28 2.47 24.01
N ALA A 74 8.33 2.47 23.19
CA ALA A 74 8.37 3.24 21.95
C ALA A 74 7.36 2.69 20.92
N ALA A 75 7.23 1.36 20.82
CA ALA A 75 6.24 0.72 19.95
C ALA A 75 4.79 1.05 20.38
N ASP A 76 4.52 1.08 21.69
CA ASP A 76 3.22 1.43 22.25
C ASP A 76 2.88 2.90 22.02
N LEU A 77 3.85 3.81 22.14
CA LEU A 77 3.67 5.22 21.82
C LEU A 77 3.25 5.42 20.37
N ILE A 78 3.93 4.77 19.41
CA ILE A 78 3.58 4.84 17.99
C ILE A 78 2.18 4.25 17.76
N THR A 79 1.91 3.10 18.38
CA THR A 79 0.62 2.40 18.27
C THR A 79 -0.52 3.30 18.74
N ASN A 80 -0.39 3.91 19.91
CA ASN A 80 -1.41 4.78 20.48
C ASN A 80 -1.58 6.05 19.64
N PHE A 81 -0.48 6.69 19.24
CA PHE A 81 -0.52 7.88 18.39
C PHE A 81 -1.25 7.63 17.07
N PHE A 82 -0.99 6.48 16.43
CA PHE A 82 -1.73 6.10 15.22
C PHE A 82 -3.21 5.86 15.52
N ASN A 83 -3.52 5.02 16.53
CA ASN A 83 -4.89 4.58 16.82
C ASN A 83 -5.79 5.70 17.34
N GLU A 84 -5.24 6.78 17.91
CA GLU A 84 -6.00 7.97 18.30
C GLU A 84 -6.58 8.71 17.10
N ASN A 85 -5.85 8.79 15.98
CA ASN A 85 -6.26 9.54 14.79
C ASN A 85 -5.74 8.90 13.50
N PRO A 86 -6.15 7.66 13.18
CA PRO A 86 -5.56 6.85 12.12
C PRO A 86 -5.71 7.52 10.75
N ARG A 87 -6.87 8.11 10.48
CA ARG A 87 -7.12 8.87 9.25
C ARG A 87 -6.14 10.02 9.04
N ARG A 88 -5.84 10.78 10.10
CA ARG A 88 -4.92 11.93 10.01
C ARG A 88 -3.49 11.46 9.76
N VAL A 89 -3.09 10.38 10.42
CA VAL A 89 -1.76 9.79 10.21
C VAL A 89 -1.65 9.24 8.78
N MET A 90 -2.66 8.54 8.28
CA MET A 90 -2.67 8.05 6.89
C MET A 90 -2.69 9.18 5.86
N ASP A 91 -3.46 10.25 6.07
CA ASP A 91 -3.45 11.43 5.19
C ASP A 91 -2.05 12.10 5.18
N ALA A 92 -1.31 12.10 6.30
CA ALA A 92 0.07 12.60 6.36
C ALA A 92 1.08 11.66 5.67
N LEU A 93 0.85 10.34 5.74
CA LEU A 93 1.66 9.34 5.07
C LEU A 93 1.33 9.20 3.57
N TYR A 94 0.23 9.80 3.10
CA TYR A 94 -0.26 9.70 1.73
C TYR A 94 0.80 9.90 0.65
N PRO A 95 1.65 10.96 0.70
CA PRO A 95 2.67 11.17 -0.33
C PRO A 95 3.68 10.02 -0.43
N TYR A 96 3.94 9.32 0.69
CA TYR A 96 4.95 8.26 0.73
C TYR A 96 4.43 6.91 0.21
N TYR A 97 3.15 6.61 0.45
CA TYR A 97 2.58 5.32 0.05
C TYR A 97 1.82 5.39 -1.27
N ASN A 98 1.34 6.55 -1.71
CA ASN A 98 0.54 6.64 -2.94
C ASN A 98 1.35 6.22 -4.17
N ASP A 99 2.58 6.70 -4.30
CA ASP A 99 3.44 6.40 -5.46
C ASP A 99 3.86 4.93 -5.47
N ARG A 100 4.31 4.41 -4.31
CA ARG A 100 4.63 2.98 -4.17
C ARG A 100 3.42 2.07 -4.37
N GLY A 101 2.25 2.52 -3.91
CA GLY A 101 0.99 1.83 -4.13
C GLY A 101 0.67 1.74 -5.62
N ALA A 102 0.80 2.85 -6.35
CA ALA A 102 0.55 2.89 -7.78
C ALA A 102 1.44 1.88 -8.56
N ASP A 103 2.71 1.77 -8.21
CA ASP A 103 3.64 0.81 -8.83
C ASP A 103 3.24 -0.65 -8.50
N PHE A 104 2.88 -0.92 -7.25
CA PHE A 104 2.40 -2.24 -6.84
C PHE A 104 1.13 -2.65 -7.62
N TYR A 105 0.12 -1.77 -7.67
CA TYR A 105 -1.12 -2.05 -8.41
C TYR A 105 -0.88 -2.17 -9.92
N ARG A 106 0.02 -1.35 -10.49
CA ARG A 106 0.44 -1.47 -11.89
C ARG A 106 0.98 -2.87 -12.16
N ALA A 107 1.92 -3.35 -11.36
CA ALA A 107 2.53 -4.67 -11.56
C ALA A 107 1.49 -5.79 -11.47
N MET A 108 0.54 -5.70 -10.52
CA MET A 108 -0.55 -6.69 -10.43
C MET A 108 -1.48 -6.66 -11.64
N ILE A 109 -1.86 -5.47 -12.12
CA ILE A 109 -2.70 -5.33 -13.32
C ILE A 109 -1.98 -5.86 -14.55
N GLU A 110 -0.72 -5.49 -14.75
CA GLU A 110 0.09 -5.95 -15.88
C GLU A 110 0.27 -7.48 -15.86
N TYR A 111 0.48 -8.07 -14.70
CA TYR A 111 0.52 -9.52 -14.53
C TYR A 111 -0.81 -10.18 -14.93
N GLY A 112 -1.94 -9.65 -14.45
CA GLY A 112 -3.27 -10.15 -14.82
C GLY A 112 -3.55 -10.04 -16.32
N LEU A 113 -3.30 -8.88 -16.93
CA LEU A 113 -3.50 -8.66 -18.36
C LEU A 113 -2.59 -9.52 -19.24
N ALA A 114 -1.39 -9.87 -18.76
CA ALA A 114 -0.49 -10.77 -19.46
C ALA A 114 -0.92 -12.24 -19.39
N SER A 115 -1.74 -12.61 -18.40
CA SER A 115 -2.20 -13.99 -18.20
C SER A 115 -3.42 -14.38 -19.02
N VAL A 116 -4.18 -13.41 -19.55
CA VAL A 116 -5.45 -13.66 -20.24
C VAL A 116 -5.46 -12.98 -21.61
N PRO A 117 -5.78 -13.71 -22.70
CA PRO A 117 -5.96 -13.15 -24.03
C PRO A 117 -7.00 -12.02 -24.08
N ALA A 118 -6.81 -11.07 -25.00
CA ALA A 118 -7.63 -9.87 -25.11
C ALA A 118 -9.12 -10.15 -25.44
N ASP A 119 -9.37 -11.20 -26.21
CA ASP A 119 -10.69 -11.68 -26.63
C ASP A 119 -11.48 -12.37 -25.50
N GLU A 120 -10.79 -12.89 -24.48
CA GLU A 120 -11.43 -13.43 -23.27
C GLU A 120 -11.75 -12.33 -22.23
N LEU A 121 -10.99 -11.23 -22.22
CA LEU A 121 -11.12 -10.17 -21.22
C LEU A 121 -12.32 -9.24 -21.46
N LEU A 122 -12.67 -8.99 -22.72
CA LEU A 122 -13.80 -8.14 -23.09
C LEU A 122 -14.61 -8.81 -24.20
N PRO A 123 -15.92 -9.00 -24.02
CA PRO A 123 -16.77 -9.45 -25.12
C PRO A 123 -16.73 -8.41 -26.25
N GLN A 124 -16.69 -8.90 -27.48
CA GLN A 124 -16.67 -8.07 -28.70
C GLN A 124 -17.99 -7.33 -28.92
#